data_AF-A0A9X0SK61-F1
#
_entry.id   AF-A0A9X0SK61-F1
#
_cell.length_a   1.000
_cell.length_b   1.000
_cell.length_c   1.000
_cell.angle_alpha   90.00
_cell.angle_beta   90.00
_cell.angle_gamma   90.00
#
_symmetry.space_group_name_H-M   'P 1'
#
loop_
_entity.id
_entity.type
_entity.pdbx_description
1 polymer ?
#
loop_
_entity_poly.entity_id
_entity_poly.type
_entity_poly.pdbx_seq_one_letter_code
_entity_poly.pdbx_strand_id
1 'polypeptide(L)'
;MNHLAFSPRELGGKSSPFLLTIEEWRSFAHYLNRWISAPTSIDQVRERIYFILDGKVKNNWDRLITTSIFRELVEEAIATKLNVREKCRFWDNGGHKDILILSQNIVAFADLISIKYYNDLNQVIFEAQNGKLTPNTKFKFINICKDLSNHAQTYYQQSQSMAISLSEFYSEIQKYEETVQTWSHRMSYLSLHDSNDFVVAQNTVVYLVAPVMNLVQSKEFVFPVIRKVHRIWSAISYDLKELADNIDDIENLEEFIAALELELAFEDWKAIRDEAENFYKNAINIS
;
A
#
# COMPACT_ATOMS: atom_id res chain seq x y z
N MET A 1 30.11 3.60 -7.07
CA MET A 1 29.22 4.56 -6.39
C MET A 1 28.10 4.97 -7.31
N ASN A 2 26.87 5.02 -6.80
CA ASN A 2 25.68 5.32 -7.58
C ASN A 2 25.43 6.83 -7.69
N HIS A 3 25.17 7.34 -8.90
CA HIS A 3 24.87 8.76 -9.13
C HIS A 3 23.43 9.14 -8.73
N LEU A 4 22.58 8.16 -8.41
CA LEU A 4 21.17 8.37 -8.05
C LEU A 4 20.95 8.67 -6.56
N ALA A 5 22.00 8.99 -5.80
CA ALA A 5 21.92 9.19 -4.34
C ALA A 5 20.92 10.30 -3.94
N PHE A 6 20.81 11.36 -4.76
CA PHE A 6 19.89 12.48 -4.54
C PHE A 6 18.63 12.41 -5.42
N SER A 7 18.54 11.44 -6.34
CA SER A 7 17.36 11.29 -7.18
C SER A 7 16.17 10.82 -6.34
N PRO A 8 14.95 11.37 -6.56
CA PRO A 8 13.74 10.79 -5.99
C PRO A 8 13.33 9.46 -6.66
N ARG A 9 14.07 9.03 -7.69
CA ARG A 9 13.88 7.77 -8.41
C ARG A 9 12.46 7.66 -8.96
N GLU A 10 11.82 6.52 -8.69
CA GLU A 10 10.50 6.20 -9.19
C GLU A 10 9.37 6.71 -8.29
N LEU A 11 9.64 7.64 -7.36
CA LEU A 11 8.57 8.37 -6.65
C LEU A 11 7.79 9.30 -7.58
N GLY A 12 8.41 9.74 -8.68
CA GLY A 12 7.86 10.71 -9.62
C GLY A 12 8.90 11.77 -9.95
N GLY A 13 8.44 12.95 -10.34
CA GLY A 13 9.29 14.12 -10.58
C GLY A 13 8.62 15.08 -11.54
N LYS A 14 9.37 16.06 -12.03
CA LYS A 14 8.84 17.04 -12.99
C LYS A 14 8.35 16.39 -14.29
N SER A 15 8.96 15.27 -14.68
CA SER A 15 8.68 14.55 -15.93
C SER A 15 8.07 13.16 -15.71
N SER A 16 7.72 12.79 -14.48
CA SER A 16 7.24 11.44 -14.13
C SER A 16 6.10 11.53 -13.12
N PRO A 17 5.00 10.75 -13.29
CA PRO A 17 3.85 10.83 -12.40
C PRO A 17 4.22 10.46 -10.97
N PHE A 18 3.56 11.12 -10.01
CA PHE A 18 3.72 10.80 -8.61
C PHE A 18 3.20 9.39 -8.30
N LEU A 19 3.98 8.64 -7.53
CA LEU A 19 3.74 7.23 -7.28
C LEU A 19 2.51 6.95 -6.41
N LEU A 20 2.12 7.89 -5.53
CA LEU A 20 0.95 7.75 -4.67
C LEU A 20 -0.24 8.51 -5.26
N THR A 21 -1.23 7.81 -5.79
CA THR A 21 -2.44 8.45 -6.32
C THR A 21 -3.61 8.34 -5.34
N ILE A 22 -4.44 9.40 -5.30
CA ILE A 22 -5.62 9.42 -4.45
C ILE A 22 -6.70 8.40 -4.90
N GLU A 23 -6.72 8.08 -6.20
CA GLU A 23 -7.70 7.17 -6.79
C GLU A 23 -7.41 5.72 -6.40
N GLU A 24 -6.17 5.26 -6.53
CA GLU A 24 -5.74 3.95 -6.03
C GLU A 24 -6.02 3.83 -4.53
N TRP A 25 -5.85 4.93 -3.80
CA TRP A 25 -6.10 4.95 -2.37
C TRP A 25 -7.56 4.80 -1.99
N ARG A 26 -8.45 5.55 -2.64
CA ARG A 26 -9.90 5.42 -2.44
C ARG A 26 -10.40 4.04 -2.80
N SER A 27 -9.91 3.49 -3.90
CA SER A 27 -10.28 2.16 -4.35
C SER A 27 -9.90 1.15 -3.26
N PHE A 28 -8.65 1.18 -2.79
CA PHE A 28 -8.18 0.22 -1.78
C PHE A 28 -8.91 0.34 -0.45
N ALA A 29 -9.19 1.57 0.00
CA ALA A 29 -10.02 1.80 1.18
C ALA A 29 -11.41 1.18 1.01
N HIS A 30 -12.05 1.39 -0.14
CA HIS A 30 -13.34 0.79 -0.46
C HIS A 30 -13.26 -0.75 -0.47
N TYR A 31 -12.20 -1.31 -1.06
CA TYR A 31 -11.95 -2.74 -1.09
C TYR A 31 -11.81 -3.35 0.31
N LEU A 32 -11.03 -2.72 1.20
CA LEU A 32 -10.89 -3.14 2.60
C LEU A 32 -12.22 -3.02 3.36
N ASN A 33 -12.95 -1.93 3.17
CA ASN A 33 -14.26 -1.72 3.81
C ASN A 33 -15.26 -2.82 3.43
N ARG A 34 -15.22 -3.33 2.19
CA ARG A 34 -16.02 -4.50 1.78
C ARG A 34 -15.57 -5.78 2.47
N TRP A 35 -14.30 -5.93 2.83
CA TRP A 35 -13.82 -7.00 3.70
C TRP A 35 -14.33 -6.87 5.14
N ILE A 36 -14.41 -5.65 5.67
CA ILE A 36 -14.80 -5.40 7.05
C ILE A 36 -16.32 -5.50 7.26
N SER A 37 -17.13 -5.04 6.30
CA SER A 37 -18.57 -4.85 6.46
C SER A 37 -19.45 -6.09 6.24
N ALA A 38 -18.89 -7.21 5.78
CA ALA A 38 -19.67 -8.37 5.39
C ALA A 38 -20.00 -9.30 6.59
N PRO A 39 -21.01 -10.17 6.48
CA PRO A 39 -21.45 -11.03 7.58
C PRO A 39 -20.34 -11.99 8.02
N THR A 40 -20.26 -12.20 9.33
CA THR A 40 -19.23 -13.01 9.99
C THR A 40 -19.78 -14.19 10.80
N SER A 41 -21.08 -14.44 10.74
CA SER A 41 -21.69 -15.60 11.38
C SER A 41 -22.87 -16.14 10.59
N ILE A 42 -23.15 -17.43 10.78
CA ILE A 42 -24.33 -18.10 10.21
C ILE A 42 -25.60 -17.41 10.73
N ASP A 43 -25.63 -16.98 11.97
CA ASP A 43 -26.78 -16.28 12.56
C ASP A 43 -27.10 -14.97 11.83
N GLN A 44 -26.09 -14.16 11.48
CA GLN A 44 -26.30 -12.92 10.71
C GLN A 44 -26.86 -13.20 9.31
N VAL A 45 -26.39 -14.28 8.67
CA VAL A 45 -26.91 -14.71 7.37
C VAL A 45 -28.34 -15.20 7.52
N ARG A 46 -28.61 -16.05 8.51
CA ARG A 46 -29.95 -16.57 8.83
C ARG A 46 -30.93 -15.44 9.08
N GLU A 47 -30.60 -14.48 9.94
CA GLU A 47 -31.46 -13.33 10.23
C GLU A 47 -31.82 -12.58 8.95
N ARG A 48 -30.83 -12.31 8.09
CA ARG A 48 -31.05 -11.68 6.79
C ARG A 48 -32.02 -12.49 5.92
N ILE A 49 -31.85 -13.80 5.84
CA ILE A 49 -32.74 -14.69 5.08
C ILE A 49 -34.15 -14.73 5.69
N TYR A 50 -34.28 -14.65 7.02
CA TYR A 50 -35.56 -14.71 7.71
C TYR A 50 -36.44 -13.48 7.49
N PHE A 51 -35.85 -12.36 7.06
CA PHE A 51 -36.59 -11.17 6.64
C PHE A 51 -37.08 -11.24 5.19
N ILE A 52 -36.64 -12.22 4.39
CA ILE A 52 -37.08 -12.38 3.00
C ILE A 52 -38.52 -12.88 2.97
N LEU A 53 -39.34 -12.24 2.12
CA LEU A 53 -40.75 -12.59 1.92
C LEU A 53 -41.53 -12.70 3.24
N ASP A 54 -41.27 -11.79 4.18
CA ASP A 54 -41.89 -11.76 5.51
C ASP A 54 -41.75 -13.06 6.29
N GLY A 55 -40.62 -13.76 6.13
CA GLY A 55 -40.30 -14.99 6.85
C GLY A 55 -40.92 -16.27 6.28
N LYS A 56 -41.53 -16.21 5.09
CA LYS A 56 -42.10 -17.38 4.41
C LYS A 56 -41.07 -18.48 4.08
N VAL A 57 -39.78 -18.14 4.04
CA VAL A 57 -38.69 -19.04 3.63
C VAL A 57 -37.84 -19.57 4.79
N LYS A 58 -38.26 -19.36 6.04
CA LYS A 58 -37.52 -19.81 7.25
C LYS A 58 -37.24 -21.32 7.24
N ASN A 59 -38.29 -22.11 7.05
CA ASN A 59 -38.18 -23.57 7.01
C ASN A 59 -37.29 -24.07 5.86
N ASN A 60 -37.26 -23.33 4.74
CA ASN A 60 -36.38 -23.65 3.60
C ASN A 60 -34.91 -23.43 3.97
N TRP A 61 -34.57 -22.34 4.67
CA TRP A 61 -33.23 -22.14 5.21
C TRP A 61 -32.84 -23.24 6.19
N ASP A 62 -33.70 -23.53 7.18
CA ASP A 62 -33.44 -24.55 8.20
C ASP A 62 -33.21 -25.93 7.58
N ARG A 63 -33.91 -26.25 6.48
CA ARG A 63 -33.65 -27.46 5.69
C ARG A 63 -32.33 -27.37 4.94
N LEU A 64 -32.14 -26.33 4.12
CA LEU A 64 -30.98 -26.24 3.22
C LEU A 64 -29.65 -26.22 3.98
N ILE A 65 -29.55 -25.54 5.13
CA ILE A 65 -28.33 -25.48 5.95
C ILE A 65 -27.92 -26.84 6.55
N THR A 66 -28.79 -27.86 6.49
CA THR A 66 -28.44 -29.24 6.88
C THR A 66 -27.84 -30.05 5.73
N THR A 67 -28.02 -29.61 4.48
CA THR A 67 -27.46 -30.28 3.29
C THR A 67 -25.97 -29.97 3.18
N SER A 68 -25.14 -30.96 2.85
CA SER A 68 -23.68 -30.83 2.87
C SER A 68 -23.19 -29.69 1.97
N ILE A 69 -23.61 -29.65 0.69
CA ILE A 69 -23.12 -28.65 -0.27
C ILE A 69 -23.49 -27.22 0.15
N PHE A 70 -24.74 -26.98 0.56
CA PHE A 70 -25.18 -25.63 0.96
C PHE A 70 -24.51 -25.19 2.27
N ARG A 71 -24.42 -26.10 3.24
CA ARG A 71 -23.74 -25.83 4.52
C ARG A 71 -22.27 -25.49 4.31
N GLU A 72 -21.55 -26.32 3.55
CA GLU A 72 -20.13 -26.11 3.25
C GLU A 72 -19.90 -24.79 2.53
N LEU A 73 -20.74 -24.42 1.56
CA LEU A 73 -20.64 -23.11 0.89
C LEU A 73 -20.79 -21.94 1.87
N VAL A 74 -21.76 -22.02 2.79
CA VAL A 74 -21.99 -20.96 3.80
C VAL A 74 -20.84 -20.91 4.80
N GLU A 75 -20.42 -22.05 5.33
CA GLU A 75 -19.36 -22.16 6.32
C GLU A 75 -18.01 -21.73 5.76
N GLU A 76 -17.64 -22.19 4.57
CA GLU A 76 -16.41 -21.79 3.89
C GLU A 76 -16.41 -20.30 3.57
N ALA A 77 -17.52 -19.75 3.06
CA ALA A 77 -17.60 -18.31 2.77
C ALA A 77 -17.45 -17.45 4.04
N ILE A 78 -18.05 -17.86 5.15
CA ILE A 78 -17.88 -17.19 6.45
C ILE A 78 -16.44 -17.35 6.97
N ALA A 79 -15.86 -18.54 6.87
CA ALA A 79 -14.50 -18.80 7.34
C ALA A 79 -13.46 -17.98 6.55
N THR A 80 -13.55 -17.99 5.21
CA THR A 80 -12.72 -17.13 4.34
C THR A 80 -12.88 -15.67 4.73
N LYS A 81 -14.11 -15.21 4.97
CA LYS A 81 -14.38 -13.85 5.39
C LYS A 81 -13.71 -13.49 6.69
N LEU A 82 -13.86 -14.32 7.73
CA LEU A 82 -13.30 -14.11 9.05
C LEU A 82 -11.78 -14.02 9.00
N ASN A 83 -11.14 -14.97 8.31
CA ASN A 83 -9.67 -15.04 8.24
C ASN A 83 -9.09 -13.83 7.50
N VAL A 84 -9.67 -13.42 6.37
CA VAL A 84 -9.22 -12.23 5.63
C VAL A 84 -9.54 -10.94 6.38
N ARG A 85 -10.72 -10.84 7.02
CA ARG A 85 -11.09 -9.68 7.85
C ARG A 85 -10.13 -9.49 9.02
N GLU A 86 -9.66 -10.55 9.64
CA GLU A 86 -8.63 -10.47 10.68
C GLU A 86 -7.38 -9.77 10.16
N LYS A 87 -6.97 -10.12 8.92
CA LYS A 87 -5.85 -9.47 8.24
C LYS A 87 -6.16 -8.06 7.74
N CYS A 88 -7.39 -7.57 7.81
CA CYS A 88 -7.71 -6.16 7.56
C CYS A 88 -7.53 -5.28 8.80
N ARG A 89 -7.36 -5.85 10.01
CA ARG A 89 -7.31 -5.06 11.26
C ARG A 89 -6.17 -4.04 11.31
N PHE A 90 -5.09 -4.22 10.53
CA PHE A 90 -4.04 -3.21 10.43
C PHE A 90 -4.59 -1.85 9.99
N TRP A 91 -5.67 -1.87 9.20
CA TRP A 91 -6.36 -0.70 8.69
C TRP A 91 -6.93 0.18 9.80
N ASP A 92 -7.75 -0.43 10.67
CA ASP A 92 -8.37 0.23 11.83
C ASP A 92 -7.34 0.56 12.92
N ASN A 93 -6.27 -0.24 13.02
CA ASN A 93 -5.19 -0.06 14.01
C ASN A 93 -4.16 1.01 13.62
N GLY A 94 -4.51 1.93 12.73
CA GLY A 94 -3.65 3.05 12.34
C GLY A 94 -3.05 2.95 10.95
N GLY A 95 -3.35 1.90 10.18
CA GLY A 95 -2.84 1.74 8.81
C GLY A 95 -3.24 2.91 7.89
N HIS A 96 -4.42 3.49 8.07
CA HIS A 96 -4.78 4.75 7.42
C HIS A 96 -3.78 5.88 7.70
N LYS A 97 -3.37 6.02 8.97
CA LYS A 97 -2.43 7.05 9.41
C LYS A 97 -1.03 6.77 8.88
N ASP A 98 -0.62 5.52 8.83
CA ASP A 98 0.70 5.12 8.32
C ASP A 98 0.91 5.57 6.87
N ILE A 99 -0.12 5.56 6.04
CA ILE A 99 -0.01 6.04 4.65
C ILE A 99 0.02 7.56 4.54
N LEU A 100 -0.68 8.26 5.43
CA LEU A 100 -0.49 9.70 5.58
C LEU A 100 0.94 10.03 6.05
N ILE A 101 1.50 9.22 6.95
CA ILE A 101 2.90 9.34 7.40
C ILE A 101 3.87 9.10 6.24
N LEU A 102 3.63 8.12 5.36
CA LEU A 102 4.46 7.94 4.15
C LEU A 102 4.52 9.20 3.29
N SER A 103 3.38 9.83 3.05
CA SER A 103 3.31 11.07 2.27
C SER A 103 4.05 12.22 2.97
N GLN A 104 3.86 12.37 4.29
CA GLN A 104 4.52 13.41 5.07
C GLN A 104 6.04 13.16 5.19
N ASN A 105 6.50 11.91 5.20
CA ASN A 105 7.92 11.59 5.15
C ASN A 105 8.54 12.03 3.81
N ILE A 106 7.81 11.90 2.70
CA ILE A 106 8.24 12.42 1.40
C ILE A 106 8.36 13.95 1.44
N VAL A 107 7.35 14.65 1.97
CA VAL A 107 7.38 16.11 2.15
C VAL A 107 8.58 16.53 3.00
N ALA A 108 8.76 15.90 4.16
CA ALA A 108 9.84 16.21 5.09
C ALA A 108 11.22 15.97 4.45
N PHE A 109 11.41 14.86 3.73
CA PHE A 109 12.67 14.61 3.03
C PHE A 109 12.94 15.63 1.93
N ALA A 110 11.92 16.00 1.16
CA ALA A 110 12.03 17.02 0.14
C ALA A 110 12.39 18.39 0.74
N ASP A 111 11.83 18.75 1.90
CA ASP A 111 12.16 19.97 2.63
C ASP A 111 13.62 19.96 3.14
N LEU A 112 14.15 18.81 3.55
CA LEU A 112 15.57 18.70 3.90
C LEU A 112 16.45 19.09 2.70
N ILE A 113 16.16 18.58 1.51
CA ILE A 113 16.96 18.82 0.31
C ILE A 113 16.76 20.25 -0.22
N SER A 114 15.50 20.65 -0.41
CA SER A 114 15.13 21.87 -1.14
C SER A 114 15.05 23.14 -0.27
N ILE A 115 15.06 23.00 1.07
CA ILE A 115 15.00 24.14 1.99
C ILE A 115 16.19 24.12 2.95
N LYS A 116 16.34 23.07 3.77
CA LYS A 116 17.37 23.02 4.83
C LYS A 116 18.77 23.03 4.24
N TYR A 117 19.03 22.19 3.23
CA TYR A 117 20.36 21.99 2.65
C TYR A 117 20.59 22.70 1.32
N TYR A 118 19.61 23.42 0.80
CA TYR A 118 19.66 24.04 -0.51
C TYR A 118 20.88 24.93 -0.72
N ASN A 119 21.18 25.83 0.24
CA ASN A 119 22.31 26.75 0.10
C ASN A 119 23.66 26.03 0.16
N ASP A 120 23.82 25.09 1.10
CA ASP A 120 25.07 24.32 1.24
C ASP A 120 25.31 23.43 0.01
N LEU A 121 24.26 22.80 -0.52
CA LEU A 121 24.36 21.97 -1.74
C LEU A 121 24.64 22.84 -2.98
N ASN A 122 24.06 24.03 -3.10
CA ASN A 122 24.43 24.97 -4.18
C ASN A 122 25.88 25.44 -4.09
N GLN A 123 26.41 25.63 -2.87
CA GLN A 123 27.84 25.92 -2.70
C GLN A 123 28.71 24.74 -3.18
N VAL A 124 28.30 23.50 -2.90
CA VAL A 124 28.97 22.28 -3.38
C VAL A 124 29.00 22.25 -4.92
N ILE A 125 27.86 22.50 -5.57
CA ILE A 125 27.75 22.55 -7.04
C ILE A 125 28.69 23.61 -7.62
N PHE A 126 28.65 24.83 -7.06
CA PHE A 126 29.48 25.94 -7.53
C PHE A 126 30.98 25.65 -7.40
N GLU A 127 31.43 25.11 -6.26
CA GLU A 127 32.84 24.76 -6.06
C GLU A 127 33.28 23.60 -6.97
N ALA A 128 32.41 22.60 -7.18
CA ALA A 128 32.67 21.49 -8.11
C ALA A 128 32.84 21.99 -9.56
N GLN A 129 31.96 22.86 -10.03
CA GLN A 129 32.04 23.44 -11.37
C GLN A 129 33.31 24.27 -11.60
N ASN A 130 33.85 24.88 -10.54
CA ASN A 130 35.11 25.62 -10.59
C ASN A 130 36.36 24.72 -10.43
N GLY A 131 36.18 23.39 -10.38
CA GLY A 131 37.26 22.41 -10.37
C GLY A 131 38.00 22.28 -9.05
N LYS A 132 37.43 22.78 -7.94
CA LYS A 132 38.05 22.63 -6.62
C LYS A 132 37.04 22.76 -5.48
N LEU A 133 36.76 21.64 -4.81
CA LEU A 133 36.08 21.66 -3.51
C LEU A 133 37.01 22.09 -2.38
N THR A 134 36.57 23.03 -1.56
CA THR A 134 37.26 23.34 -0.31
C THR A 134 37.07 22.22 0.72
N PRO A 135 38.03 21.99 1.63
CA PRO A 135 37.90 20.97 2.67
C PRO A 135 36.65 21.16 3.54
N ASN A 136 36.26 22.41 3.79
CA ASN A 136 35.07 22.73 4.57
C ASN A 136 33.78 22.37 3.83
N THR A 137 33.67 22.70 2.53
CA THR A 137 32.51 22.36 1.70
C THR A 137 32.40 20.85 1.51
N LYS A 138 33.52 20.16 1.31
CA LYS A 138 33.57 18.68 1.29
C LYS A 138 33.05 18.10 2.60
N PHE A 139 33.55 18.57 3.75
CA PHE A 139 33.10 18.09 5.06
C PHE A 139 31.60 18.32 5.30
N LYS A 140 31.08 19.48 4.92
CA LYS A 140 29.64 19.76 4.96
C LYS A 140 28.84 18.78 4.11
N PHE A 141 29.27 18.55 2.87
CA PHE A 141 28.60 17.64 1.95
C PHE A 141 28.51 16.21 2.51
N ILE A 142 29.60 15.71 3.12
CA ILE A 142 29.61 14.41 3.82
C ILE A 142 28.53 14.38 4.92
N ASN A 143 28.48 15.42 5.75
CA ASN A 143 27.52 15.47 6.86
C ASN A 143 26.08 15.54 6.37
N ILE A 144 25.83 16.25 5.27
CA ILE A 144 24.51 16.29 4.61
C ILE A 144 24.13 14.89 4.13
N CYS A 145 25.03 14.19 3.45
CA CYS A 145 24.78 12.82 2.99
C CYS A 145 24.48 11.87 4.16
N LYS A 146 25.22 11.98 5.28
CA LYS A 146 24.96 11.18 6.49
C LYS A 146 23.61 11.51 7.12
N ASP A 147 23.25 12.78 7.23
CA ASP A 147 21.96 13.18 7.82
C ASP A 147 20.79 12.71 6.96
N LEU A 148 20.86 12.93 5.64
CA LEU A 148 19.84 12.47 4.69
C LEU A 148 19.74 10.94 4.69
N SER A 149 20.86 10.21 4.74
CA SER A 149 20.86 8.75 4.86
C SER A 149 20.11 8.28 6.11
N ASN A 150 20.37 8.90 7.28
CA ASN A 150 19.71 8.56 8.53
C ASN A 150 18.19 8.83 8.51
N HIS A 151 17.76 9.93 7.89
CA HIS A 151 16.34 10.23 7.70
C HIS A 151 15.68 9.20 6.78
N ALA A 152 16.29 8.91 5.63
CA ALA A 152 15.80 7.87 4.71
C ALA A 152 15.72 6.49 5.38
N GLN A 153 16.70 6.14 6.21
CA GLN A 153 16.69 4.89 6.99
C GLN A 153 15.54 4.85 8.00
N THR A 154 15.24 5.98 8.64
CA THR A 154 14.12 6.09 9.57
C THR A 154 12.79 5.92 8.84
N TYR A 155 12.63 6.57 7.67
CA TYR A 155 11.42 6.46 6.85
C TYR A 155 11.24 5.05 6.28
N TYR A 156 12.35 4.38 5.92
CA TYR A 156 12.37 2.96 5.58
C TYR A 156 11.77 2.11 6.72
N GLN A 157 12.30 2.26 7.94
CA GLN A 157 11.84 1.50 9.12
C GLN A 157 10.37 1.77 9.45
N GLN A 158 9.94 3.03 9.38
CA GLN A 158 8.52 3.40 9.61
C GLN A 158 7.59 2.75 8.58
N SER A 159 8.02 2.64 7.32
CA SER A 159 7.21 2.01 6.26
C SER A 159 7.14 0.48 6.34
N GLN A 160 8.01 -0.16 7.13
CA GLN A 160 8.18 -1.63 7.16
C GLN A 160 6.94 -2.34 7.70
N SER A 161 6.33 -1.83 8.76
CA SER A 161 5.13 -2.45 9.39
C SER A 161 3.96 -2.54 8.41
N MET A 162 3.70 -1.45 7.67
CA MET A 162 2.67 -1.41 6.64
C MET A 162 2.96 -2.39 5.50
N ALA A 163 4.21 -2.44 5.03
CA ALA A 163 4.60 -3.37 3.96
C ALA A 163 4.38 -4.85 4.38
N ILE A 164 4.71 -5.21 5.62
CA ILE A 164 4.47 -6.55 6.16
C ILE A 164 2.97 -6.84 6.25
N SER A 165 2.20 -5.92 6.84
CA SER A 165 0.75 -6.10 7.03
C SER A 165 0.02 -6.30 5.70
N LEU A 166 0.35 -5.50 4.69
CA LEU A 166 -0.18 -5.67 3.34
C LEU A 166 0.23 -7.02 2.76
N SER A 167 1.51 -7.41 2.87
CA SER A 167 1.97 -8.71 2.38
C SER A 167 1.18 -9.86 2.99
N GLU A 168 0.97 -9.86 4.31
CA GLU A 168 0.17 -10.88 4.99
C GLU A 168 -1.28 -10.91 4.51
N PHE A 169 -1.89 -9.74 4.33
CA PHE A 169 -3.25 -9.61 3.82
C PHE A 169 -3.42 -10.23 2.41
N TYR A 170 -2.54 -9.90 1.46
CA TYR A 170 -2.62 -10.48 0.10
C TYR A 170 -2.30 -11.98 0.08
N SER A 171 -1.33 -12.42 0.89
CA SER A 171 -1.01 -13.84 1.03
C SER A 171 -2.19 -14.63 1.61
N GLU A 172 -2.95 -14.05 2.55
CA GLU A 172 -4.15 -14.69 3.10
C GLU A 172 -5.23 -14.84 2.03
N ILE A 173 -5.51 -13.81 1.24
CA ILE A 173 -6.48 -13.89 0.13
C ILE A 173 -6.07 -14.98 -0.87
N GLN A 174 -4.79 -15.07 -1.20
CA GLN A 174 -4.28 -16.02 -2.19
C GLN A 174 -4.58 -17.49 -1.81
N LYS A 175 -4.61 -17.82 -0.52
CA LYS A 175 -4.94 -19.18 -0.05
C LYS A 175 -6.33 -19.66 -0.47
N TYR A 176 -7.25 -18.74 -0.76
CA TYR A 176 -8.65 -19.06 -1.06
C TYR A 176 -8.98 -19.03 -2.56
N GLU A 177 -8.05 -18.65 -3.43
CA GLU A 177 -8.33 -18.50 -4.87
C GLU A 177 -8.88 -19.78 -5.50
N GLU A 178 -8.23 -20.91 -5.26
CA GLU A 178 -8.65 -22.21 -5.80
C GLU A 178 -10.01 -22.63 -5.22
N THR A 179 -10.16 -22.57 -3.89
CA THR A 179 -11.41 -22.93 -3.20
C THR A 179 -12.60 -22.15 -3.75
N VAL A 180 -12.46 -20.83 -3.88
CA VAL A 180 -13.49 -19.93 -4.39
C VAL A 180 -13.88 -20.22 -5.83
N GLN A 181 -12.91 -20.61 -6.69
CA GLN A 181 -13.21 -21.00 -8.07
C GLN A 181 -14.12 -22.23 -8.15
N THR A 182 -14.04 -23.14 -7.17
CA THR A 182 -14.90 -24.34 -7.14
C THR A 182 -16.33 -24.04 -6.70
N TRP A 183 -16.60 -22.92 -6.02
CA TRP A 183 -17.93 -22.62 -5.48
C TRP A 183 -18.98 -22.48 -6.58
N SER A 184 -18.66 -21.91 -7.74
CA SER A 184 -19.56 -21.86 -8.90
C SER A 184 -20.07 -23.24 -9.30
N HIS A 185 -19.16 -24.22 -9.33
CA HIS A 185 -19.50 -25.60 -9.65
C HIS A 185 -20.37 -26.22 -8.55
N ARG A 186 -20.00 -26.05 -7.27
CA ARG A 186 -20.79 -26.55 -6.12
C ARG A 186 -22.21 -25.99 -6.10
N MET A 187 -22.38 -24.69 -6.41
CA MET A 187 -23.70 -24.06 -6.49
C MET A 187 -24.61 -24.71 -7.54
N SER A 188 -24.06 -25.30 -8.61
CA SER A 188 -24.85 -26.00 -9.63
C SER A 188 -25.40 -27.37 -9.18
N TYR A 189 -24.88 -27.93 -8.09
CA TYR A 189 -25.34 -29.21 -7.51
C TYR A 189 -26.23 -29.05 -6.28
N LEU A 190 -26.68 -27.82 -5.97
CA LEU A 190 -27.60 -27.62 -4.87
C LEU A 190 -28.90 -28.41 -5.09
N SER A 191 -29.25 -29.22 -4.10
CA SER A 191 -30.47 -30.05 -4.12
C SER A 191 -31.69 -29.22 -3.73
N LEU A 192 -32.19 -28.41 -4.66
CA LEU A 192 -33.35 -27.52 -4.47
C LEU A 192 -34.65 -28.30 -4.77
N HIS A 193 -35.61 -28.30 -3.85
CA HIS A 193 -36.86 -29.07 -3.99
C HIS A 193 -38.03 -28.23 -4.50
N ASP A 194 -38.00 -26.93 -4.26
CA ASP A 194 -39.08 -26.01 -4.61
C ASP A 194 -38.53 -24.61 -4.93
N SER A 195 -39.43 -23.70 -5.34
CA SER A 195 -39.08 -22.33 -5.67
C SER A 195 -38.56 -21.53 -4.46
N ASN A 196 -38.98 -21.88 -3.24
CA ASN A 196 -38.54 -21.17 -2.03
C ASN A 196 -37.12 -21.58 -1.65
N ASP A 197 -36.70 -22.82 -1.90
CA ASP A 197 -35.31 -23.23 -1.80
C ASP A 197 -34.42 -22.41 -2.74
N PHE A 198 -34.87 -22.22 -3.98
CA PHE A 198 -34.16 -21.38 -4.93
C PHE A 198 -34.03 -19.93 -4.43
N VAL A 199 -35.11 -19.36 -3.87
CA VAL A 199 -35.08 -18.01 -3.26
C VAL A 199 -34.04 -17.94 -2.14
N VAL A 200 -34.02 -18.93 -1.23
CA VAL A 200 -33.03 -18.96 -0.14
C VAL A 200 -31.61 -19.08 -0.68
N ALA A 201 -31.37 -20.03 -1.59
CA ALA A 201 -30.06 -20.27 -2.17
C ALA A 201 -29.54 -19.02 -2.89
N GLN A 202 -30.34 -18.43 -3.77
CA GLN A 202 -29.96 -17.24 -4.53
C GLN A 202 -29.65 -16.05 -3.61
N ASN A 203 -30.47 -15.80 -2.59
CA ASN A 203 -30.23 -14.69 -1.68
C ASN A 203 -28.99 -14.90 -0.80
N THR A 204 -28.73 -16.15 -0.39
CA THR A 204 -27.49 -16.50 0.33
C THR A 204 -26.27 -16.27 -0.54
N VAL A 205 -26.34 -16.66 -1.81
CA VAL A 205 -25.27 -16.43 -2.78
C VAL A 205 -25.02 -14.94 -2.97
N VAL A 206 -26.05 -14.14 -3.22
CA VAL A 206 -25.92 -12.70 -3.44
C VAL A 206 -25.40 -11.96 -2.20
N TYR A 207 -25.84 -12.37 -1.00
CA TYR A 207 -25.51 -11.67 0.24
C TYR A 207 -24.14 -12.06 0.82
N LEU A 208 -23.70 -13.31 0.64
CA LEU A 208 -22.50 -13.85 1.27
C LEU A 208 -21.49 -14.35 0.23
N VAL A 209 -21.87 -15.33 -0.58
CA VAL A 209 -20.92 -16.11 -1.39
C VAL A 209 -20.32 -15.27 -2.52
N ALA A 210 -21.16 -14.68 -3.38
CA ALA A 210 -20.72 -13.89 -4.52
C ALA A 210 -19.87 -12.67 -4.11
N PRO A 211 -20.19 -11.91 -3.04
CA PRO A 211 -19.30 -10.89 -2.52
C PRO A 211 -17.90 -11.41 -2.16
N VAL A 212 -17.79 -12.56 -1.47
CA VAL A 212 -16.49 -13.15 -1.14
C VAL A 212 -15.76 -13.61 -2.40
N MET A 213 -16.45 -14.26 -3.33
CA MET A 213 -15.87 -14.65 -4.62
C MET A 213 -15.28 -13.46 -5.37
N ASN A 214 -16.08 -12.40 -5.50
CA ASN A 214 -15.68 -11.18 -6.18
C ASN A 214 -14.49 -10.54 -5.48
N LEU A 215 -14.45 -10.47 -4.15
CA LEU A 215 -13.33 -9.87 -3.44
C LEU A 215 -12.04 -10.69 -3.57
N VAL A 216 -12.10 -12.02 -3.54
CA VAL A 216 -10.93 -12.88 -3.73
C VAL A 216 -10.37 -12.74 -5.16
N GLN A 217 -11.25 -12.61 -6.16
CA GLN A 217 -10.88 -12.43 -7.56
C GLN A 217 -10.44 -11.00 -7.89
N SER A 218 -11.01 -9.99 -7.21
CA SER A 218 -10.76 -8.57 -7.46
C SER A 218 -9.73 -8.06 -6.45
N LYS A 219 -8.45 -8.36 -6.68
CA LYS A 219 -7.38 -7.79 -5.85
C LYS A 219 -6.99 -6.44 -6.40
N GLU A 220 -7.27 -5.39 -5.63
CA GLU A 220 -6.74 -4.07 -5.93
C GLU A 220 -5.33 -3.97 -5.36
N PHE A 221 -4.31 -3.82 -6.22
CA PHE A 221 -2.93 -3.93 -5.80
C PHE A 221 -2.34 -2.57 -5.37
N VAL A 222 -2.62 -2.14 -4.13
CA VAL A 222 -1.85 -1.05 -3.50
C VAL A 222 -0.51 -1.54 -2.93
N PHE A 223 -0.37 -2.86 -2.70
CA PHE A 223 0.87 -3.43 -2.16
C PHE A 223 2.12 -3.17 -3.01
N PRO A 224 2.11 -3.30 -4.35
CA PRO A 224 3.27 -2.95 -5.18
C PRO A 224 3.74 -1.51 -4.98
N VAL A 225 2.80 -0.56 -4.84
CA VAL A 225 3.09 0.86 -4.61
C VAL A 225 3.79 1.07 -3.27
N ILE A 226 3.21 0.54 -2.17
CA ILE A 226 3.79 0.71 -0.83
C ILE A 226 5.13 -0.02 -0.68
N ARG A 227 5.25 -1.22 -1.26
CA ARG A 227 6.52 -1.97 -1.28
C ARG A 227 7.59 -1.20 -2.05
N LYS A 228 7.20 -0.50 -3.11
CA LYS A 228 8.10 0.34 -3.90
C LYS A 228 8.56 1.57 -3.11
N VAL A 229 7.67 2.29 -2.44
CA VAL A 229 8.05 3.40 -1.53
C VAL A 229 9.03 2.93 -0.46
N HIS A 230 8.73 1.82 0.22
CA HIS A 230 9.63 1.22 1.21
C HIS A 230 11.02 0.91 0.61
N ARG A 231 11.08 0.29 -0.58
CA ARG A 231 12.36 0.00 -1.25
C ARG A 231 13.14 1.24 -1.66
N ILE A 232 12.46 2.31 -2.08
CA ILE A 232 13.10 3.56 -2.45
C ILE A 232 13.81 4.19 -1.25
N TRP A 233 13.19 4.18 -0.06
CA TRP A 233 13.85 4.68 1.15
C TRP A 233 15.12 3.90 1.50
N SER A 234 15.08 2.58 1.38
CA SER A 234 16.27 1.74 1.58
C SER A 234 17.39 2.10 0.62
N ALA A 235 17.06 2.32 -0.66
CA ALA A 235 18.04 2.61 -1.69
C ALA A 235 18.65 4.01 -1.53
N ILE A 236 17.83 5.02 -1.22
CA ILE A 236 18.31 6.38 -0.91
C ILE A 236 19.23 6.36 0.32
N SER A 237 18.79 5.69 1.39
CA SER A 237 19.58 5.52 2.62
C SER A 237 20.96 4.92 2.34
N TYR A 238 20.98 3.81 1.60
CA TYR A 238 22.20 3.09 1.26
C TYR A 238 23.14 3.94 0.38
N ASP A 239 22.64 4.51 -0.71
CA ASP A 239 23.47 5.26 -1.66
C ASP A 239 24.07 6.52 -1.03
N LEU A 240 23.32 7.24 -0.19
CA LEU A 240 23.82 8.41 0.53
C LEU A 240 24.86 8.03 1.58
N LYS A 241 24.70 6.87 2.24
CA LYS A 241 25.70 6.35 3.17
C LYS A 241 26.98 5.95 2.45
N GLU A 242 26.86 5.18 1.37
CA GLU A 242 27.99 4.77 0.54
C GLU A 242 28.73 6.01 0.02
N LEU A 243 28.00 7.03 -0.42
CA LEU A 243 28.58 8.30 -0.84
C LEU A 243 29.38 8.97 0.28
N ALA A 244 28.78 9.10 1.46
CA ALA A 244 29.44 9.77 2.59
C ALA A 244 30.66 9.02 3.13
N ASP A 245 30.63 7.69 3.11
CA ASP A 245 31.68 6.86 3.68
C ASP A 245 32.90 6.72 2.75
N ASN A 246 32.70 6.80 1.42
CA ASN A 246 33.76 6.59 0.43
C ASN A 246 34.16 7.85 -0.36
N ILE A 247 33.71 9.04 0.05
CA ILE A 247 33.97 10.28 -0.71
C ILE A 247 35.46 10.62 -0.87
N ASP A 248 36.29 10.16 0.07
CA ASP A 248 37.74 10.39 0.04
C ASP A 248 38.44 9.52 -0.99
N ASP A 249 37.80 8.42 -1.40
CA ASP A 249 38.32 7.46 -2.39
C ASP A 249 37.86 7.78 -3.82
N ILE A 250 37.05 8.82 -4.01
CA ILE A 250 36.56 9.23 -5.34
C ILE A 250 37.65 9.99 -6.09
N GLU A 251 38.19 9.37 -7.13
CA GLU A 251 38.97 10.05 -8.16
C GLU A 251 38.07 11.04 -8.93
N ASN A 252 38.54 12.28 -9.15
CA ASN A 252 37.79 13.37 -9.80
C ASN A 252 36.44 13.66 -9.11
N LEU A 253 36.48 13.92 -7.80
CA LEU A 253 35.30 14.24 -6.98
C LEU A 253 34.40 15.31 -7.59
N GLU A 254 34.96 16.34 -8.22
CA GLU A 254 34.23 17.42 -8.88
C GLU A 254 33.35 16.91 -10.03
N GLU A 255 33.88 16.02 -10.88
CA GLU A 255 33.15 15.40 -11.98
C GLU A 255 32.05 14.48 -11.44
N PHE A 256 32.35 13.73 -10.37
CA PHE A 256 31.37 12.90 -9.69
C PHE A 256 30.21 13.73 -9.14
N ILE A 257 30.49 14.88 -8.51
CA ILE A 257 29.46 15.79 -7.98
C ILE A 257 28.60 16.37 -9.11
N ALA A 258 29.19 16.73 -10.25
CA ALA A 258 28.43 17.17 -11.41
C ALA A 258 27.48 16.06 -11.90
N ALA A 259 27.94 14.80 -11.92
CA ALA A 259 27.15 13.64 -12.30
C ALA A 259 26.02 13.29 -11.32
N LEU A 260 25.99 13.85 -10.11
CA LEU A 260 24.85 13.71 -9.18
C LEU A 260 23.63 14.51 -9.61
N GLU A 261 23.78 15.43 -10.57
CA GLU A 261 22.70 16.26 -11.13
C GLU A 261 21.84 16.94 -10.03
N LEU A 262 22.50 17.50 -9.01
CA LEU A 262 21.83 18.06 -7.82
C LEU A 262 20.79 19.14 -8.16
N GLU A 263 21.02 19.94 -9.19
CA GLU A 263 20.05 20.95 -9.65
C GLU A 263 18.75 20.29 -10.15
N LEU A 264 18.86 19.22 -10.94
CA LEU A 264 17.72 18.43 -11.39
C LEU A 264 17.01 17.77 -10.19
N ALA A 265 17.79 17.22 -9.26
CA ALA A 265 17.26 16.61 -8.04
C ALA A 265 16.43 17.62 -7.23
N PHE A 266 16.85 18.89 -7.13
CA PHE A 266 16.05 19.92 -6.46
C PHE A 266 14.69 20.14 -7.13
N GLU A 267 14.67 20.22 -8.46
CA GLU A 267 13.43 20.39 -9.21
C GLU A 267 12.47 19.22 -8.98
N ASP A 268 12.99 17.99 -9.07
CA ASP A 268 12.16 16.79 -8.91
C ASP A 268 11.66 16.63 -7.47
N TRP A 269 12.50 16.86 -6.45
CA TRP A 269 12.05 16.81 -5.06
C TRP A 269 11.02 17.88 -4.75
N LYS A 270 11.14 19.07 -5.32
CA LYS A 270 10.14 20.13 -5.16
C LYS A 270 8.80 19.75 -5.79
N ALA A 271 8.81 19.18 -6.99
CA ALA A 271 7.59 18.70 -7.63
C ALA A 271 6.90 17.60 -6.79
N ILE A 272 7.68 16.62 -6.33
CA ILE A 272 7.18 15.50 -5.51
C ILE A 272 6.67 15.96 -4.15
N ARG A 273 7.31 16.95 -3.54
CA ARG A 273 6.85 17.57 -2.30
C ARG A 273 5.43 18.08 -2.43
N ASP A 274 5.15 18.82 -3.50
CA ASP A 274 3.83 19.43 -3.71
C ASP A 274 2.77 18.36 -4.00
N GLU A 275 3.13 17.32 -4.75
CA GLU A 275 2.25 16.16 -5.00
C GLU A 275 1.97 15.35 -3.72
N ALA A 276 2.98 15.10 -2.88
CA ALA A 276 2.82 14.38 -1.61
C ALA A 276 1.98 15.19 -0.61
N GLU A 277 2.15 16.51 -0.57
CA GLU A 277 1.34 17.40 0.25
C GLU A 277 -0.11 17.45 -0.25
N ASN A 278 -0.32 17.48 -1.56
CA ASN A 278 -1.64 17.40 -2.18
C ASN A 278 -2.31 16.05 -1.89
N PHE A 279 -1.60 14.93 -2.03
CA PHE A 279 -2.08 13.62 -1.63
C PHE A 279 -2.54 13.61 -0.18
N TYR A 280 -1.70 14.09 0.76
CA TYR A 280 -2.02 14.13 2.18
C TYR A 280 -3.33 14.89 2.47
N LYS A 281 -3.46 16.11 1.92
CA LYS A 281 -4.66 16.95 2.11
C LYS A 281 -5.94 16.30 1.61
N ASN A 282 -5.86 15.57 0.50
CA ASN A 282 -7.01 14.87 -0.07
C ASN A 282 -7.27 13.50 0.59
N ALA A 283 -6.24 12.87 1.15
CA ALA A 283 -6.33 11.54 1.73
C ALA A 283 -6.79 11.52 3.18
N ILE A 284 -6.60 12.60 3.95
CA ILE A 284 -6.93 12.66 5.37
C ILE A 284 -8.42 12.38 5.68
N ASN A 285 -9.31 12.61 4.71
CA ASN A 285 -10.75 12.41 4.85
C ASN A 285 -11.24 11.09 4.24
N ILE A 286 -10.35 10.20 3.81
CA ILE A 286 -10.73 8.89 3.24
C ILE A 286 -10.82 7.87 4.38
N SER A 287 -12.05 7.43 4.64
CA SER A 287 -12.44 6.32 5.52
C SER A 287 -12.67 5.03 4.73
#